data_AF-A0A183PZN0-F1
#
_entry.id   AF-A0A183PZN0-F1
#
_cell.length_a   1.000
_cell.length_b   1.000
_cell.length_c   1.000
_cell.angle_alpha   90.00
_cell.angle_beta   90.00
_cell.angle_gamma   90.00
#
_symmetry.space_group_name_H-M   'P 1'
#
loop_
_entity.id
_entity.type
_entity.pdbx_description
1 polymer ?
#
loop_
_entity_poly.entity_id
_entity_poly.type
_entity_poly.pdbx_seq_one_letter_code
_entity_poly.pdbx_strand_id
1 'polypeptide(L)'
;MNISISFNSVVNAAGPWAADVAELAEIGSENLPLGLPVEPRYRQIFVVRPKNTLSHVESHYPLPGLDMPFMIDHNRLFIERRDLSGEFIVYSDNPKFDSLNNNCNKQNSVNHEFFHEHIQPLLCKRIPGFKDAEVINLMI
;
A
#
# COMPACT_ATOMS: atom_id res chain seq x y z
N MET A 1 11.93 29.54 -21.07
CA MET A 1 11.05 30.67 -20.69
C MET A 1 10.74 30.49 -19.23
N ASN A 2 11.02 31.49 -18.39
CA ASN A 2 10.55 31.48 -17.00
C ASN A 2 9.12 31.98 -16.97
N ILE A 3 8.20 31.14 -16.50
CA ILE A 3 6.81 31.51 -16.23
C ILE A 3 6.76 31.91 -14.75
N SER A 4 6.26 33.11 -14.45
CA SER A 4 6.01 33.57 -13.08
C SER A 4 4.51 33.69 -12.83
N ILE A 5 4.09 33.36 -11.61
CA ILE A 5 2.70 33.44 -11.14
C ILE A 5 2.68 34.36 -9.93
N SER A 6 1.83 35.40 -9.95
CA SER A 6 1.61 36.29 -8.80
C SER A 6 0.45 35.78 -7.94
N PHE A 7 0.64 35.78 -6.62
CA PHE A 7 -0.35 35.29 -5.65
C PHE A 7 -0.28 36.10 -4.35
N ASN A 8 -1.38 36.12 -3.60
CA ASN A 8 -1.39 36.68 -2.23
C ASN A 8 -0.94 35.65 -1.18
N SER A 9 -1.22 34.37 -1.41
CA SER A 9 -0.81 33.25 -0.54
C SER A 9 -0.63 31.97 -1.37
N VAL A 10 0.19 31.04 -0.87
CA VAL A 10 0.41 29.71 -1.46
C VAL A 10 0.11 28.65 -0.41
N VAL A 11 -0.58 27.60 -0.82
CA VAL A 11 -0.78 26.40 0.00
C VAL A 11 0.04 25.26 -0.60
N ASN A 12 0.98 24.74 0.17
CA ASN A 12 1.74 23.56 -0.22
C ASN A 12 0.87 22.30 -0.03
N ALA A 13 0.39 21.73 -1.13
CA ALA A 13 -0.40 20.50 -1.17
C ALA A 13 0.29 19.39 -1.99
N ALA A 14 1.63 19.39 -2.00
CA ALA A 14 2.43 18.49 -2.85
C ALA A 14 2.58 17.06 -2.31
N GLY A 15 1.78 16.64 -1.33
CA GLY A 15 1.76 15.26 -0.81
C GLY A 15 3.16 14.78 -0.38
N PRO A 16 3.67 13.64 -0.91
CA PRO A 16 4.99 13.13 -0.53
C PRO A 16 6.15 14.05 -0.95
N TRP A 17 5.94 14.98 -1.90
CA TRP A 17 6.93 15.97 -2.35
C TRP A 17 6.82 17.32 -1.61
N ALA A 18 6.02 17.38 -0.53
CA ALA A 18 5.81 18.63 0.21
C ALA A 18 7.11 19.17 0.83
N ALA A 19 8.04 18.30 1.23
CA ALA A 19 9.34 18.71 1.75
C ALA A 19 10.19 19.40 0.66
N ASP A 20 10.25 18.82 -0.55
CA ASP A 20 10.97 19.41 -1.69
C ASP A 20 10.43 20.82 -2.02
N VAL A 21 9.10 20.99 -2.01
CA VAL A 21 8.47 22.30 -2.24
C VAL A 21 8.76 23.29 -1.11
N ALA A 22 8.85 22.81 0.13
CA ALA A 22 9.19 23.65 1.28
C ALA A 22 10.66 24.13 1.22
N GLU A 23 11.57 23.26 0.79
CA GLU A 23 12.99 23.59 0.58
C GLU A 23 13.17 24.69 -0.48
N LEU A 24 12.40 24.64 -1.57
CA LEU A 24 12.37 25.71 -2.59
C LEU A 24 11.93 27.07 -2.03
N ALA A 25 11.23 27.09 -0.88
CA ALA A 25 10.83 28.29 -0.15
C ALA A 25 11.76 28.61 1.03
N GLU A 26 12.97 28.03 1.05
CA GLU A 26 13.99 28.19 2.10
C GLU A 26 13.57 27.70 3.50
N ILE A 27 12.53 26.86 3.58
CA ILE A 27 12.16 26.14 4.81
C ILE A 27 13.13 24.97 4.99
N GLY A 28 13.76 24.85 6.16
CA GLY A 28 14.87 23.93 6.43
C GLY A 28 16.26 24.55 6.25
N SER A 29 16.34 25.84 5.89
CA SER A 29 17.60 26.60 5.77
C SER A 29 18.13 27.09 7.14
N GLU A 30 19.30 27.74 7.17
CA GLU A 30 19.85 28.33 8.41
C GLU A 30 18.87 29.27 9.12
N ASN A 31 18.04 30.00 8.36
CA ASN A 31 17.07 30.96 8.90
C ASN A 31 15.79 30.29 9.41
N LEU A 32 15.46 29.11 8.88
CA LEU A 32 14.30 28.32 9.28
C LEU A 32 14.71 26.84 9.38
N PRO A 33 15.50 26.47 10.40
CA PRO A 33 16.26 25.22 10.41
C PRO A 33 15.40 23.95 10.51
N LEU A 34 14.12 24.09 10.84
CA LEU A 34 13.21 22.97 10.89
C LEU A 34 12.61 22.74 9.49
N GLY A 35 13.17 21.78 8.77
CA GLY A 35 12.59 21.26 7.54
C GLY A 35 11.24 20.58 7.78
N LEU A 36 10.43 20.47 6.72
CA LEU A 36 9.17 19.75 6.79
C LEU A 36 9.45 18.24 6.93
N PRO A 37 8.96 17.55 7.98
CA PRO A 37 9.29 16.14 8.25
C PRO A 37 8.43 15.20 7.39
N VAL A 38 8.54 15.34 6.07
CA VAL A 38 7.79 14.55 5.08
C VAL A 38 8.78 13.85 4.16
N GLU A 39 8.65 12.54 4.04
CA GLU A 39 9.41 11.71 3.13
C GLU A 39 8.47 10.85 2.28
N PRO A 40 8.74 10.66 0.97
CA PRO A 40 8.02 9.71 0.16
C PRO A 40 8.16 8.28 0.70
N ARG A 41 7.04 7.57 0.84
CA ARG A 41 7.02 6.16 1.27
C ARG A 41 6.25 5.30 0.29
N TYR A 42 6.93 4.34 -0.32
CA TYR A 42 6.31 3.39 -1.23
C TYR A 42 5.57 2.28 -0.48
N ARG A 43 4.33 2.00 -0.87
CA ARG A 43 3.50 0.92 -0.33
C ARG A 43 3.01 0.06 -1.50
N GLN A 44 3.25 -1.24 -1.41
CA GLN A 44 2.75 -2.19 -2.38
C GLN A 44 1.34 -2.65 -1.99
N ILE A 45 0.40 -2.48 -2.91
CA ILE A 45 -1.00 -2.86 -2.74
C ILE A 45 -1.34 -3.96 -3.73
N PHE A 46 -1.82 -5.09 -3.21
CA PHE A 46 -2.13 -6.27 -3.99
C PHE A 46 -3.64 -6.48 -4.08
N VAL A 47 -4.14 -6.73 -5.27
CA VAL A 47 -5.48 -7.29 -5.46
C VAL A 47 -5.34 -8.80 -5.58
N VAL A 48 -5.97 -9.53 -4.68
CA VAL A 48 -5.86 -10.99 -4.61
C VAL A 48 -7.22 -11.66 -4.77
N ARG A 49 -7.24 -12.83 -5.41
CA ARG A 49 -8.42 -13.70 -5.50
C ARG A 49 -8.07 -15.09 -4.97
N PRO A 50 -8.77 -15.60 -3.96
CA PRO A 50 -8.67 -17.00 -3.57
C PRO A 50 -9.13 -17.93 -4.71
N LYS A 51 -8.41 -19.02 -4.99
CA LYS A 51 -8.82 -20.02 -5.99
C LYS A 51 -10.01 -20.89 -5.55
N ASN A 52 -10.13 -21.17 -4.25
CA ASN A 52 -11.08 -22.14 -3.71
C ASN A 52 -12.48 -21.56 -3.46
N THR A 53 -13.04 -20.84 -4.44
CA THR A 53 -14.36 -20.21 -4.31
C THR A 53 -15.53 -21.11 -4.72
N LEU A 54 -15.27 -22.31 -5.26
CA LEU A 54 -16.31 -23.14 -5.93
C LEU A 54 -16.71 -24.41 -5.18
N SER A 55 -16.00 -24.80 -4.11
CA SER A 55 -16.40 -25.96 -3.31
C SER A 55 -16.16 -25.71 -1.83
N HIS A 56 -17.23 -25.41 -1.10
CA HIS A 56 -17.27 -25.44 0.36
C HIS A 56 -16.99 -26.85 0.93
N VAL A 57 -16.92 -27.87 0.06
CA VAL A 57 -16.71 -29.27 0.43
C VAL A 57 -15.21 -29.65 0.40
N GLU A 58 -14.39 -28.98 -0.43
CA GLU A 58 -12.96 -29.30 -0.58
C GLU A 58 -12.02 -28.35 0.18
N SER A 59 -12.43 -27.11 0.45
CA SER A 59 -11.64 -26.19 1.27
C SER A 59 -11.92 -26.43 2.75
N HIS A 60 -10.95 -27.00 3.48
CA HIS A 60 -11.01 -27.11 4.95
C HIS A 60 -11.12 -25.77 5.69
N TYR A 61 -10.93 -24.63 4.99
CA TYR A 61 -11.01 -23.30 5.56
C TYR A 61 -12.03 -22.42 4.83
N PRO A 62 -12.99 -21.81 5.55
CA PRO A 62 -13.96 -20.91 4.93
C PRO A 62 -13.29 -19.63 4.43
N LEU A 63 -13.77 -19.12 3.30
CA LEU A 63 -13.42 -17.77 2.82
C LEU A 63 -14.34 -16.72 3.46
N PRO A 64 -13.87 -15.48 3.67
CA PRO A 64 -14.70 -14.41 4.17
C PRO A 64 -15.90 -14.14 3.25
N GLY A 65 -17.08 -13.94 3.85
CA GLY A 65 -18.32 -13.66 3.16
C GLY A 65 -18.46 -12.20 2.69
N LEU A 66 -19.66 -11.84 2.25
CA LEU A 66 -19.99 -10.46 1.86
C LEU A 66 -19.97 -9.47 3.03
N ASP A 67 -20.14 -9.97 4.24
CA ASP A 67 -20.14 -9.23 5.51
C ASP A 67 -18.74 -9.05 6.10
N MET A 68 -17.67 -9.43 5.37
CA MET A 68 -16.31 -9.21 5.84
C MET A 68 -16.05 -7.71 6.08
N PRO A 69 -15.69 -7.30 7.31
CA PRO A 69 -15.30 -5.92 7.57
C PRO A 69 -13.92 -5.63 6.98
N PHE A 70 -13.62 -4.35 6.79
CA PHE A 70 -12.23 -3.92 6.63
C PHE A 70 -11.43 -4.36 7.86
N MET A 71 -10.39 -5.17 7.63
CA MET A 71 -9.63 -5.78 8.72
C MET A 71 -8.22 -5.23 8.76
N ILE A 72 -7.77 -4.92 9.98
CA ILE A 72 -6.40 -4.52 10.29
C ILE A 72 -5.89 -5.45 11.39
N ASP A 73 -4.75 -6.10 11.20
CA ASP A 73 -4.13 -6.96 12.21
C ASP A 73 -2.99 -6.28 12.97
N HIS A 74 -2.50 -6.92 14.04
CA HIS A 74 -1.38 -6.41 14.84
C HIS A 74 -0.04 -6.41 14.07
N ASN A 75 0.07 -7.14 12.95
CA ASN A 75 1.23 -7.12 12.06
C ASN A 75 1.16 -6.00 11.03
N ARG A 76 0.16 -5.11 11.15
CA ARG A 76 -0.06 -4.00 10.23
C ARG A 76 -0.43 -4.48 8.82
N LEU A 77 -1.17 -5.60 8.76
CA LEU A 77 -1.77 -6.13 7.53
C LEU A 77 -3.20 -5.62 7.39
N PHE A 78 -3.50 -5.04 6.24
CA PHE A 78 -4.82 -4.52 5.87
C PHE A 78 -5.43 -5.45 4.84
N ILE A 79 -6.70 -5.81 5.06
CA ILE A 79 -7.45 -6.69 4.18
C ILE A 79 -8.84 -6.10 4.01
N GLU A 80 -9.17 -5.74 2.77
CA GLU A 80 -10.46 -5.19 2.37
C GLU A 80 -11.08 -6.11 1.33
N ARG A 81 -12.37 -6.43 1.49
CA ARG A 81 -13.10 -7.10 0.42
C ARG A 81 -13.50 -6.08 -0.64
N ARG A 82 -13.20 -6.36 -1.90
CA ARG A 82 -13.63 -5.54 -3.03
C ARG A 82 -15.01 -5.97 -3.52
N ASP A 83 -16.03 -5.16 -3.20
CA ASP A 83 -17.40 -5.26 -3.70
C ASP A 83 -17.93 -6.71 -3.78
N LEU A 84 -18.53 -7.11 -4.91
CA LEU A 84 -19.04 -8.45 -5.16
C LEU A 84 -18.09 -9.34 -5.98
N SER A 85 -16.89 -8.86 -6.33
CA SER A 85 -15.98 -9.55 -7.27
C SER A 85 -15.30 -10.80 -6.69
N GLY A 86 -15.38 -10.99 -5.37
CA GLY A 86 -14.64 -12.04 -4.67
C GLY A 86 -13.13 -11.76 -4.59
N GLU A 87 -12.72 -10.54 -4.91
CA GLU A 87 -11.34 -10.07 -4.76
C GLU A 87 -11.16 -9.34 -3.43
N PHE A 88 -9.90 -9.27 -3.00
CA PHE A 88 -9.50 -8.60 -1.78
C PHE A 88 -8.32 -7.69 -2.06
N ILE A 89 -8.34 -6.50 -1.45
CA ILE A 89 -7.21 -5.58 -1.44
C ILE A 89 -6.40 -5.93 -0.20
N VAL A 90 -5.12 -6.21 -0.39
CA VAL A 90 -4.20 -6.60 0.68
C VAL A 90 -2.94 -5.74 0.59
N TYR A 91 -2.58 -5.11 1.69
CA TYR A 91 -1.34 -4.35 1.80
C TYR A 91 -0.86 -4.31 3.24
N SER A 92 0.38 -3.85 3.45
CA SER A 92 0.92 -3.64 4.79
C SER A 92 1.50 -2.23 4.94
N ASP A 93 1.26 -1.61 6.11
CA ASP A 93 1.91 -0.35 6.50
C ASP A 93 3.08 -0.59 7.47
N ASN A 94 3.56 -1.82 7.60
CA ASN A 94 4.64 -2.18 8.51
C ASN A 94 5.95 -1.51 8.09
N PRO A 95 6.54 -0.62 8.91
CA PRO A 95 7.74 0.14 8.55
C PRO A 95 8.96 -0.72 8.19
N LYS A 96 9.01 -1.99 8.66
CA LYS A 96 10.08 -2.92 8.30
C LYS A 96 10.19 -3.18 6.79
N PHE A 97 9.11 -2.92 6.04
CA PHE A 97 9.05 -3.11 4.59
C PHE A 97 9.46 -1.87 3.81
N ASP A 98 9.64 -0.70 4.45
CA ASP A 98 9.95 0.55 3.75
C ASP A 98 11.25 0.43 2.93
N SER A 99 12.30 -0.18 3.48
CA SER A 99 13.57 -0.39 2.78
C SER A 99 13.46 -1.35 1.59
N LEU A 100 12.66 -2.42 1.72
CA LEU A 100 12.42 -3.39 0.64
C LEU A 100 11.59 -2.77 -0.49
N ASN A 101 10.63 -1.93 -0.12
CA ASN A 101 9.77 -1.20 -1.05
C ASN A 101 10.57 -0.13 -1.83
N ASN A 102 11.46 0.61 -1.16
CA ASN A 102 12.25 1.68 -1.78
C ASN A 102 13.30 1.17 -2.78
N ASN A 103 13.74 -0.10 -2.68
CA ASN A 103 14.68 -0.72 -3.63
C ASN A 103 14.00 -1.26 -4.90
N CYS A 104 12.68 -1.18 -5.01
CA CYS A 104 11.95 -1.63 -6.19
C CYS A 104 12.10 -0.61 -7.33
N ASN A 105 13.15 -0.76 -8.15
CA ASN A 105 13.41 0.02 -9.37
C ASN A 105 12.29 -0.04 -10.43
N LYS A 106 11.21 -0.78 -10.17
CA LYS A 106 10.05 -0.94 -11.04
C LYS A 106 8.78 -0.58 -10.29
N GLN A 107 8.60 0.71 -10.03
CA GLN A 107 7.41 1.26 -9.36
C GLN A 107 6.08 0.93 -10.09
N ASN A 108 6.16 0.44 -11.34
CA ASN A 108 5.02 0.15 -12.20
C ASN A 108 4.74 -1.35 -12.43
N SER A 109 5.44 -2.29 -11.77
CA SER A 109 5.21 -3.74 -11.96
C SER A 109 4.91 -4.46 -10.65
N VAL A 110 4.03 -5.45 -10.71
CA VAL A 110 3.64 -6.27 -9.55
C VAL A 110 4.89 -6.98 -9.00
N ASN A 111 5.23 -6.70 -7.74
CA ASN A 111 6.28 -7.45 -7.05
C ASN A 111 5.70 -8.74 -6.46
N HIS A 112 5.57 -9.76 -7.31
CA HIS A 112 5.07 -11.08 -6.91
C HIS A 112 5.95 -11.73 -5.83
N GLU A 113 7.26 -11.52 -5.89
CA GLU A 113 8.20 -12.05 -4.90
C GLU A 113 7.91 -11.48 -3.50
N PHE A 114 7.77 -10.16 -3.37
CA PHE A 114 7.39 -9.53 -2.12
C PHE A 114 6.04 -10.04 -1.59
N PHE A 115 5.06 -10.22 -2.49
CA PHE A 115 3.78 -10.80 -2.09
C PHE A 115 3.96 -12.20 -1.50
N HIS A 116 4.63 -13.11 -2.22
CA HIS A 116 4.79 -14.50 -1.80
C HIS A 116 5.65 -14.66 -0.55
N GLU A 117 6.70 -13.85 -0.40
CA GLU A 117 7.64 -13.96 0.72
C GLU A 117 7.16 -13.26 1.99
N HIS A 118 6.39 -12.17 1.86
CA HIS A 118 6.09 -11.31 3.01
C HIS A 118 4.59 -11.12 3.27
N ILE A 119 3.76 -10.98 2.24
CA ILE A 119 2.33 -10.69 2.42
C ILE A 119 1.51 -11.97 2.55
N GLN A 120 1.68 -12.93 1.64
CA GLN A 120 0.93 -14.18 1.64
C GLN A 120 1.07 -14.96 2.95
N PRO A 121 2.26 -15.09 3.58
CA PRO A 121 2.37 -15.79 4.86
C PRO A 121 1.57 -15.13 5.99
N LEU A 122 1.54 -13.79 6.03
CA LEU A 122 0.75 -13.04 7.01
C LEU A 122 -0.75 -13.20 6.74
N LEU A 123 -1.15 -13.10 5.47
CA LEU A 123 -2.53 -13.29 5.02
C LEU A 123 -3.03 -14.70 5.35
N CYS A 124 -2.25 -15.75 5.07
CA CYS A 124 -2.59 -17.14 5.36
C CYS A 124 -2.62 -17.44 6.86
N LYS A 125 -1.77 -16.80 7.66
CA LYS A 125 -1.83 -16.91 9.12
C LYS A 125 -3.14 -16.38 9.67
N ARG A 126 -3.69 -15.32 9.04
CA ARG A 126 -4.95 -14.71 9.46
C ARG A 126 -6.18 -15.41 8.88
N ILE A 127 -6.11 -15.78 7.61
CA ILE A 127 -7.19 -16.40 6.84
C ILE A 127 -6.59 -17.55 6.01
N PRO A 128 -6.54 -18.78 6.55
CA PRO A 128 -5.86 -19.90 5.90
C PRO A 128 -6.40 -20.26 4.50
N GLY A 129 -7.65 -19.90 4.19
CA GLY A 129 -8.24 -20.07 2.86
C GLY A 129 -7.55 -19.28 1.73
N PHE A 130 -6.65 -18.35 2.06
CA PHE A 130 -5.88 -17.58 1.08
C PHE A 130 -4.56 -18.26 0.66
N LYS A 131 -4.29 -19.50 1.11
CA LYS A 131 -3.06 -20.24 0.78
C LYS A 131 -2.76 -20.27 -0.72
N ASP A 132 -3.80 -20.45 -1.54
CA ASP A 132 -3.66 -20.56 -2.99
C ASP A 132 -4.15 -19.30 -3.71
N ALA A 133 -4.23 -18.15 -3.03
CA ALA A 133 -4.68 -16.90 -3.63
C ALA A 133 -3.72 -16.40 -4.72
N GLU A 134 -4.30 -15.92 -5.82
CA GLU A 134 -3.57 -15.32 -6.93
C GLU A 134 -3.61 -13.80 -6.85
N VAL A 135 -2.50 -13.16 -7.20
CA VAL A 135 -2.45 -11.71 -7.40
C VAL A 135 -2.99 -11.41 -8.80
N ILE A 136 -4.11 -10.69 -8.87
CA ILE A 136 -4.80 -10.37 -10.13
C ILE A 136 -4.30 -9.05 -10.72
N ASN A 137 -4.02 -8.05 -9.88
CA ASN A 137 -3.59 -6.73 -10.32
C ASN A 137 -2.90 -5.96 -9.18
N LEU A 138 -2.17 -4.90 -9.55
CA LEU A 138 -1.79 -3.83 -8.62
C LEU A 138 -2.90 -2.77 -8.61
N MET A 139 -3.15 -2.17 -7.44
CA MET A 139 -3.71 -0.82 -7.42
C MET A 139 -2.55 0.17 -7.34
N ILE A 140 -2.52 1.07 -8.31
CA ILE A 140 -1.56 2.18 -8.44
C ILE A 140 -1.96 3.29 -7.48
#